data_AF-W0ZAU7-F1
#
_entry.id   AF-W0ZAU7-F1
#
_cell.length_a   1.000
_cell.length_b   1.000
_cell.length_c   1.000
_cell.angle_alpha   90.00
_cell.angle_beta   90.00
_cell.angle_gamma   90.00
#
_symmetry.space_group_name_H-M   'P 1'
#
loop_
_entity.id
_entity.type
_entity.pdbx_description
1 polymer ?
#
loop_
_entity_poly.entity_id
_entity_poly.type
_entity_poly.pdbx_seq_one_letter_code
_entity_poly.pdbx_strand_id
1 'polypeptide(L)'
;MSRLARTRQAGVAAVGIAIAALALSSCADPGPDHGGVRGEPTLTGQALVVTGIDETTDPLRPAVRAWYSDGTLVVTTLGSGSCPGMPSIEDIGDDTVTLSVVSNSEGPCTADLGPTTFELPVDQDLAGYTVDVSFPD
;
A
#
# COMPACT_ATOMS: atom_id res chain seq x y z
N MET A 1 54.50 -30.65 64.06
CA MET A 1 55.19 -31.28 62.89
C MET A 1 54.20 -31.35 61.73
N SER A 2 54.65 -31.57 60.49
CA SER A 2 53.98 -31.02 59.29
C SER A 2 53.78 -32.05 58.16
N ARG A 3 53.01 -31.65 57.12
CA ARG A 3 52.63 -32.39 55.88
C ARG A 3 51.46 -33.38 56.10
N LEU A 4 50.55 -33.66 55.15
CA LEU A 4 50.32 -33.21 53.76
C LEU A 4 48.91 -32.55 53.68
N ALA A 5 48.53 -31.58 52.83
CA ALA A 5 48.85 -31.17 51.45
C ALA A 5 47.99 -31.82 50.34
N ARG A 6 47.08 -31.00 49.74
CA ARG A 6 46.46 -31.06 48.37
C ARG A 6 45.68 -32.35 47.99
N THR A 7 44.58 -32.33 47.21
CA THR A 7 43.96 -31.28 46.35
C THR A 7 42.40 -31.39 46.41
N ARG A 8 41.48 -31.19 45.43
CA ARG A 8 41.56 -30.93 43.96
C ARG A 8 40.46 -29.97 43.42
N GLN A 9 39.38 -30.50 42.84
CA GLN A 9 38.33 -29.85 42.01
C GLN A 9 37.02 -30.68 42.21
N ALA A 10 35.83 -30.37 41.68
CA ALA A 10 35.39 -29.36 40.70
C ALA A 10 33.93 -28.92 41.01
N GLY A 11 33.42 -27.87 40.34
CA GLY A 11 32.01 -27.47 40.52
C GLY A 11 31.58 -26.13 39.91
N VAL A 12 32.21 -25.63 38.84
CA VAL A 12 31.70 -24.44 38.14
C VAL A 12 30.50 -24.85 37.30
N ALA A 13 29.29 -24.59 37.79
CA ALA A 13 28.06 -24.86 37.07
C ALA A 13 27.94 -23.92 35.85
N ALA A 14 27.97 -24.49 34.65
CA ALA A 14 27.79 -23.74 33.41
C ALA A 14 26.31 -23.34 33.26
N VAL A 15 26.00 -22.06 33.47
CA VAL A 15 24.67 -21.51 33.20
C VAL A 15 24.51 -21.36 31.69
N GLY A 16 23.88 -22.36 31.06
CA GLY A 16 23.59 -22.36 29.63
C GLY A 16 22.51 -21.34 29.28
N ILE A 17 22.89 -20.24 28.62
CA ILE A 17 21.95 -19.25 28.10
C ILE A 17 21.37 -19.77 26.78
N ALA A 18 20.17 -20.36 26.85
CA ALA A 18 19.41 -20.76 25.67
C ALA A 18 18.78 -19.52 25.01
N ILE A 19 19.49 -18.91 24.06
CA ILE A 19 18.95 -17.81 23.24
C ILE A 19 17.92 -18.39 22.28
N ALA A 20 16.63 -18.13 22.53
CA ALA A 20 15.54 -18.53 21.64
C ALA A 20 15.60 -17.69 20.35
N ALA A 21 15.94 -18.33 19.22
CA ALA A 21 16.04 -17.69 17.91
C ALA A 21 14.65 -17.44 17.30
N LEU A 22 13.91 -16.47 17.85
CA LEU A 22 12.67 -15.94 17.28
C LEU A 22 13.00 -14.70 16.42
N ALA A 23 13.45 -14.93 15.19
CA ALA A 23 13.33 -13.97 14.10
C ALA A 23 12.05 -14.34 13.32
N LEU A 24 10.88 -13.78 13.66
CA LEU A 24 10.40 -12.44 13.30
C LEU A 24 10.28 -12.26 11.78
N SER A 25 9.04 -12.47 11.31
CA SER A 25 8.38 -11.76 10.21
C SER A 25 9.19 -11.47 8.94
N SER A 26 9.20 -12.42 8.01
CA SER A 26 9.29 -12.10 6.58
C SER A 26 7.93 -11.59 6.07
N CYS A 27 7.58 -10.35 6.45
CA CYS A 27 6.58 -9.58 5.72
C CYS A 27 7.27 -8.87 4.55
N ALA A 28 6.53 -8.64 3.46
CA ALA A 28 7.09 -8.28 2.16
C ALA A 28 8.06 -7.08 2.21
N ASP A 29 9.06 -7.14 1.34
CA ASP A 29 9.84 -5.99 0.92
C ASP A 29 8.85 -4.90 0.45
N PRO A 30 8.83 -3.70 1.05
CA PRO A 30 8.03 -2.60 0.54
C PRO A 30 8.72 -2.14 -0.76
N GLY A 31 8.20 -2.64 -1.89
CA GLY A 31 8.53 -2.12 -3.21
C GLY A 31 8.35 -0.59 -3.24
N PRO A 32 9.05 0.11 -4.16
CA PRO A 32 9.18 1.57 -4.18
C PRO A 32 7.87 2.28 -3.80
N ASP A 33 7.97 3.22 -2.85
CA ASP A 33 6.81 3.69 -2.09
C ASP A 33 5.87 4.55 -2.95
N HIS A 34 4.97 3.89 -3.68
CA HIS A 34 4.11 4.46 -4.71
C HIS A 34 2.96 5.32 -4.16
N GLY A 35 2.96 5.66 -2.86
CA GLY A 35 1.90 6.43 -2.20
C GLY A 35 0.56 5.69 -2.03
N GLY A 36 0.49 4.42 -2.45
CA GLY A 36 -0.71 3.60 -2.41
C GLY A 36 -0.55 2.35 -1.53
N VAL A 37 -1.54 2.08 -0.69
CA VAL A 37 -1.61 0.90 0.17
C VAL A 37 -2.34 -0.23 -0.56
N ARG A 38 -1.74 -1.42 -0.69
CA ARG A 38 -2.45 -2.61 -1.22
C ARG A 38 -3.65 -2.96 -0.34
N GLY A 39 -4.82 -3.07 -0.96
CA GLY A 39 -6.08 -3.44 -0.31
C GLY A 39 -7.25 -2.55 -0.69
N GLU A 40 -8.43 -2.96 -0.24
CA GLU A 40 -9.62 -2.10 -0.18
C GLU A 40 -9.48 -1.06 0.95
N PRO A 41 -10.10 0.13 0.83
CA PRO A 41 -10.10 1.15 1.87
C PRO A 41 -10.77 0.64 3.15
N THR A 42 -10.12 0.85 4.30
CA THR A 42 -10.67 0.46 5.62
C THR A 42 -11.70 1.47 6.14
N LEU A 43 -11.67 2.69 5.64
CA LEU A 43 -12.65 3.75 5.85
C LEU A 43 -13.01 4.37 4.50
N THR A 44 -14.31 4.52 4.26
CA THR A 44 -14.85 5.21 3.07
C THR A 44 -15.94 6.17 3.52
N GLY A 45 -15.87 7.41 3.06
CA GLY A 45 -16.90 8.41 3.29
C GLY A 45 -17.99 8.35 2.22
N GLN A 46 -18.35 9.49 1.64
CA GLN A 46 -19.32 9.56 0.55
C GLN A 46 -18.72 8.97 -0.73
N ALA A 47 -19.36 7.94 -1.31
CA ALA A 47 -19.00 7.46 -2.64
C ALA A 47 -19.28 8.53 -3.70
N LEU A 48 -18.33 8.75 -4.60
CA LEU A 48 -18.46 9.67 -5.73
C LEU A 48 -18.84 8.90 -7.01
N VAL A 49 -19.44 9.60 -7.98
CA VAL A 49 -19.66 9.04 -9.32
C VAL A 49 -18.33 9.07 -10.06
N VAL A 50 -17.97 7.98 -10.77
CA VAL A 50 -16.73 7.89 -11.55
C VAL A 50 -17.08 7.75 -13.04
N THR A 51 -16.47 8.58 -13.88
CA THR A 51 -16.64 8.62 -15.34
C THR A 51 -15.28 8.49 -16.06
N GLY A 52 -15.23 8.59 -17.39
CA GLY A 52 -14.03 8.45 -18.21
C GLY A 52 -13.53 6.99 -18.38
N ILE A 53 -13.86 6.11 -17.44
CA ILE A 53 -13.58 4.66 -17.44
C ILE A 53 -14.45 3.82 -18.41
N ASP A 54 -15.16 4.44 -19.35
CA ASP A 54 -16.27 3.83 -20.08
C ASP A 54 -15.84 2.75 -21.11
N GLU A 55 -16.66 1.70 -21.26
CA GLU A 55 -16.47 0.37 -21.88
C GLU A 55 -15.18 0.08 -22.72
N THR A 56 -14.01 0.32 -22.15
CA THR A 56 -12.73 -0.15 -22.69
C THR A 56 -12.67 -1.69 -22.65
N THR A 57 -12.60 -2.32 -23.83
CA THR A 57 -12.47 -3.78 -23.96
C THR A 57 -11.10 -4.34 -23.57
N ASP A 58 -10.15 -3.49 -23.14
CA ASP A 58 -8.90 -3.94 -22.55
C ASP A 58 -9.10 -4.36 -21.07
N PRO A 59 -9.00 -5.67 -20.73
CA PRO A 59 -9.17 -6.15 -19.36
C PRO A 59 -7.96 -5.84 -18.45
N LEU A 60 -6.93 -5.16 -18.96
CA LEU A 60 -5.74 -4.76 -18.21
C LEU A 60 -5.79 -3.31 -17.73
N ARG A 61 -6.71 -2.47 -18.23
CA ARG A 61 -6.94 -1.12 -17.69
C ARG A 61 -7.56 -1.21 -16.29
N PRO A 62 -7.04 -0.47 -15.30
CA PRO A 62 -7.46 -0.67 -13.91
C PRO A 62 -8.84 -0.04 -13.65
N ALA A 63 -9.77 -0.81 -13.10
CA ALA A 63 -11.05 -0.28 -12.65
C ALA A 63 -10.85 0.69 -11.48
N VAL A 64 -11.46 1.88 -11.53
CA VAL A 64 -11.28 2.94 -10.53
C VAL A 64 -12.55 3.12 -9.71
N ARG A 65 -12.40 3.35 -8.40
CA ARG A 65 -13.46 3.76 -7.47
C ARG A 65 -12.99 4.94 -6.64
N ALA A 66 -13.89 5.87 -6.31
CA ALA A 66 -13.57 7.06 -5.54
C ALA A 66 -14.59 7.34 -4.43
N TRP A 67 -14.10 7.83 -3.30
CA TRP A 67 -14.89 8.31 -2.17
C TRP A 67 -14.27 9.61 -1.63
N TYR A 68 -15.09 10.50 -1.10
CA TYR A 68 -14.64 11.67 -0.35
C TYR A 68 -14.85 11.48 1.15
N SER A 69 -13.84 11.81 1.95
CA SER A 69 -13.86 11.77 3.41
C SER A 69 -12.94 12.83 4.00
N ASP A 70 -13.51 13.83 4.69
CA ASP A 70 -12.80 14.79 5.56
C ASP A 70 -11.50 15.38 4.94
N GLY A 71 -11.64 16.13 3.84
CA GLY A 71 -10.50 16.71 3.12
C GLY A 71 -9.65 15.71 2.32
N THR A 72 -10.08 14.46 2.18
CA THR A 72 -9.36 13.42 1.44
C THR A 72 -10.23 12.79 0.35
N LEU A 73 -9.73 12.77 -0.88
CA LEU A 73 -10.22 11.94 -1.97
C LEU A 73 -9.53 10.57 -1.90
N VAL A 74 -10.27 9.56 -1.47
CA VAL A 74 -9.83 8.17 -1.39
C VAL A 74 -10.09 7.50 -2.74
N VAL A 75 -9.04 7.06 -3.43
CA VAL A 75 -9.12 6.41 -4.75
C VAL A 75 -8.59 4.99 -4.66
N THR A 76 -9.35 4.01 -5.15
CA THR A 76 -8.88 2.61 -5.28
C THR A 76 -8.80 2.21 -6.74
N THR A 77 -7.63 1.71 -7.17
CA THR A 77 -7.39 1.23 -8.53
C THR A 77 -7.19 -0.30 -8.60
N LEU A 78 -7.85 -0.89 -9.59
CA LEU A 78 -7.88 -2.27 -10.11
C LEU A 78 -6.59 -2.80 -10.78
N GLY A 79 -5.41 -2.75 -10.16
CA GLY A 79 -4.14 -2.87 -10.90
C GLY A 79 -3.32 -4.15 -10.75
N SER A 80 -2.19 -4.22 -11.48
CA SER A 80 -1.09 -5.15 -11.19
C SER A 80 -0.46 -4.79 -9.86
N GLY A 81 -0.20 -5.79 -9.02
CA GLY A 81 0.40 -5.57 -7.71
C GLY A 81 1.85 -5.04 -7.73
N SER A 82 2.57 -5.14 -8.86
CA SER A 82 3.89 -4.52 -9.05
C SER A 82 3.88 -3.28 -9.95
N CYS A 83 2.71 -2.94 -10.51
CA CYS A 83 2.48 -1.76 -11.32
C CYS A 83 1.07 -1.23 -11.05
N PRO A 84 0.78 -0.71 -9.83
CA PRO A 84 -0.52 -0.17 -9.54
C PRO A 84 -0.78 1.07 -10.42
N GLY A 85 -2.02 1.24 -10.87
CA GLY A 85 -2.42 2.49 -11.52
C GLY A 85 -2.38 3.61 -10.48
N MET A 86 -1.39 4.50 -10.56
CA MET A 86 -1.21 5.62 -9.64
C MET A 86 -2.12 6.78 -10.05
N PRO A 87 -3.09 7.19 -9.20
CA PRO A 87 -3.96 8.32 -9.48
C PRO A 87 -3.28 9.65 -9.13
N SER A 88 -3.54 10.67 -9.94
CA SER A 88 -3.13 12.06 -9.75
C SER A 88 -4.32 12.99 -10.03
N ILE A 89 -4.47 14.05 -9.23
CA ILE A 89 -5.48 15.10 -9.47
C ILE A 89 -4.87 16.12 -10.42
N GLU A 90 -5.45 16.27 -11.61
CA GLU A 90 -5.01 17.22 -12.62
C GLU A 90 -5.74 18.57 -12.49
N ASP A 91 -7.02 18.55 -12.11
CA ASP A 91 -7.86 19.74 -11.91
C ASP A 91 -9.05 19.46 -10.97
N ILE A 92 -9.58 20.51 -10.33
CA ILE A 92 -10.82 20.48 -9.56
C ILE A 92 -11.70 21.68 -9.97
N GLY A 93 -12.78 21.39 -10.70
CA GLY A 93 -13.74 22.38 -11.18
C GLY A 93 -14.91 22.64 -10.23
N ASP A 94 -16.01 23.15 -10.76
CA ASP A 94 -17.23 23.50 -9.98
C ASP A 94 -18.00 22.28 -9.45
N ASP A 95 -17.99 21.17 -10.18
CA ASP A 95 -18.70 19.91 -9.86
C ASP A 95 -17.93 18.62 -10.23
N THR A 96 -16.71 18.75 -10.76
CA THR A 96 -15.95 17.65 -11.36
C THR A 96 -14.48 17.69 -10.91
N VAL A 97 -13.94 16.55 -10.49
CA VAL A 97 -12.51 16.32 -10.29
C VAL A 97 -11.95 15.62 -11.52
N THR A 98 -10.92 16.18 -12.14
CA THR A 98 -10.18 15.52 -13.24
C THR A 98 -9.03 14.71 -12.67
N LEU A 99 -9.04 13.41 -12.92
CA LEU A 99 -8.05 12.46 -12.44
C LEU A 99 -7.26 11.87 -13.62
N SER A 100 -5.93 11.81 -13.53
CA SER A 100 -5.11 10.95 -14.38
C SER A 100 -4.74 9.67 -13.63
N VAL A 101 -4.62 8.55 -14.32
CA VAL A 101 -4.16 7.28 -13.73
C VAL A 101 -3.04 6.69 -14.59
N VAL A 102 -1.83 6.64 -14.02
CA VAL A 102 -0.61 6.26 -14.74
C VAL A 102 -0.06 4.93 -14.20
N SER A 103 0.29 4.01 -15.10
CA SER A 103 0.98 2.76 -14.75
C SER A 103 2.49 3.01 -14.59
N ASN A 104 2.99 2.82 -13.37
CA ASN A 104 4.36 3.12 -12.95
C ASN A 104 5.37 1.99 -13.25
N SER A 105 5.38 1.47 -14.48
CA SER A 105 6.13 0.26 -14.83
C SER A 105 7.65 0.47 -14.96
N GLU A 106 8.38 0.43 -13.84
CA GLU A 106 9.86 0.32 -13.81
C GLU A 106 10.38 -1.09 -14.20
N GLY A 107 9.52 -1.93 -14.77
CA GLY A 107 9.83 -3.30 -15.19
C GLY A 107 8.60 -4.04 -15.73
N PRO A 108 8.72 -5.35 -16.02
CA PRO A 108 7.58 -6.16 -16.42
C PRO A 108 6.61 -6.36 -15.25
N CYS A 109 5.37 -5.92 -15.43
CA CYS A 109 4.34 -5.98 -14.40
C CYS A 109 3.90 -7.42 -14.08
N THR A 110 3.69 -7.71 -12.80
CA THR A 110 3.21 -9.02 -12.34
C THR A 110 1.72 -9.21 -12.63
N ALA A 111 1.32 -10.46 -12.90
CA ALA A 111 -0.06 -10.80 -13.28
C ALA A 111 -1.03 -10.95 -12.07
N ASP A 112 -0.65 -10.53 -10.86
CA ASP A 112 -1.55 -10.45 -9.71
C ASP A 112 -2.40 -9.17 -9.80
N LEU A 113 -3.69 -9.32 -10.15
CA LEU A 113 -4.66 -8.24 -10.07
C LEU A 113 -5.14 -8.06 -8.62
N GLY A 114 -5.04 -6.85 -8.09
CA GLY A 114 -5.52 -6.52 -6.75
C GLY A 114 -5.80 -5.02 -6.57
N PRO A 115 -6.68 -4.65 -5.62
CA PRO A 115 -6.95 -3.25 -5.30
C PRO A 115 -5.72 -2.61 -4.65
N THR A 116 -5.40 -1.38 -5.06
CA THR A 116 -4.47 -0.48 -4.37
C THR A 116 -5.18 0.83 -4.09
N THR A 117 -5.13 1.30 -2.85
CA THR A 117 -5.86 2.48 -2.36
C THR A 117 -4.90 3.62 -2.07
N PHE A 118 -5.26 4.82 -2.53
CA PHE A 118 -4.50 6.05 -2.44
C PHE A 118 -5.33 7.12 -1.73
N GLU A 119 -4.69 7.91 -0.88
CA GLU A 119 -5.32 9.02 -0.14
C GLU A 119 -4.78 10.34 -0.68
N LEU A 120 -5.61 11.07 -1.43
CA LEU A 120 -5.24 12.31 -2.12
C LEU A 120 -5.85 13.50 -1.35
N PRO A 121 -5.05 14.37 -0.71
CA PRO A 121 -5.58 15.51 0.05
C PRO A 121 -6.18 16.58 -0.88
N VAL A 122 -7.31 17.16 -0.47
CA VAL A 122 -8.04 18.21 -1.22
C VAL A 122 -8.52 19.32 -0.28
N ASP A 123 -8.37 20.58 -0.69
CA ASP A 123 -8.68 21.76 0.14
C ASP A 123 -10.17 22.14 0.15
N GLN A 124 -11.06 21.31 -0.40
CA GLN A 124 -12.50 21.59 -0.54
C GLN A 124 -13.40 20.36 -0.34
N ASP A 125 -14.68 20.61 -0.07
CA ASP A 125 -15.71 19.58 0.00
C ASP A 125 -16.09 19.09 -1.41
N LEU A 126 -16.03 17.76 -1.61
CA LEU A 126 -16.38 17.09 -2.87
C LEU A 126 -17.77 16.42 -2.81
N ALA A 127 -18.60 16.72 -1.81
CA ALA A 127 -19.93 16.15 -1.65
C ALA A 127 -20.83 16.42 -2.88
N GLY A 128 -21.00 15.39 -3.71
CA GLY A 128 -21.81 15.44 -4.94
C GLY A 128 -21.00 15.61 -6.23
N TYR A 129 -19.67 15.70 -6.16
CA TYR A 129 -18.81 15.78 -7.34
C TYR A 129 -18.79 14.48 -8.16
N THR A 130 -18.50 14.62 -9.45
CA THR A 130 -18.09 13.52 -10.33
C THR A 130 -16.56 13.46 -10.41
N VAL A 131 -15.98 12.27 -10.51
CA VAL A 131 -14.55 12.06 -10.77
C VAL A 131 -14.40 11.56 -12.21
N ASP A 132 -13.88 12.39 -13.10
CA ASP A 132 -13.61 12.00 -14.48
C ASP A 132 -12.19 11.46 -14.61
N VAL A 133 -12.06 10.22 -15.12
CA VAL A 133 -10.79 9.49 -15.11
C VAL A 133 -10.21 9.36 -16.51
N SER A 134 -8.97 9.83 -16.65
CA SER A 134 -8.17 9.73 -17.87
C SER A 134 -7.01 8.75 -17.69
N PHE A 135 -6.69 8.02 -18.77
CA PHE A 135 -5.51 7.18 -18.87
C PHE A 135 -4.62 7.74 -20.00
N PRO A 136 -3.52 8.44 -19.70
CA PRO A 136 -2.59 8.88 -20.74
C PRO A 136 -1.86 7.68 -21.37
N ASP A 137 -1.58 7.78 -22.68
CA ASP A 137 -0.86 6.77 -23.48
C ASP A 137 0.67 6.89 -23.40
#